data_AF-A0A091ATP2-F1
#
_entry.id   AF-A0A091ATP2-F1
#
_cell.length_a   1.000
_cell.length_b   1.000
_cell.length_c   1.000
_cell.angle_alpha   90.00
_cell.angle_beta   90.00
_cell.angle_gamma   90.00
#
_symmetry.space_group_name_H-M   'P 1'
#
loop_
_entity.id
_entity.type
_entity.pdbx_description
1 polymer ?
#
loop_
_entity_poly.entity_id
_entity_poly.type
_entity_poly.pdbx_seq_one_letter_code
_entity_poly.pdbx_strand_id
1 'polypeptide(L)'
;MLARKRKIVLQAAQHGATKHVEVEAWNGIYAIEEHRRSQGKTHWRANYTRRAIANRNGDIVSTVDDTVSRAAPTDGFQEMIDAGLEEFLWERLVLRFPEQFSSRAIEQARLRLNE
;
A
#
# COMPACT_ATOMS: atom_id res chain seq x y z
N MET A 1 -3.31 -23.02 -10.38
CA MET A 1 -3.54 -21.56 -10.29
C MET A 1 -4.66 -21.17 -9.30
N LEU A 2 -5.85 -21.79 -9.30
CA LEU A 2 -6.91 -21.47 -8.33
C LEU A 2 -6.55 -21.73 -6.85
N ALA A 3 -5.77 -22.79 -6.58
CA ALA A 3 -5.41 -23.19 -5.22
C ALA A 3 -4.47 -22.19 -4.50
N ARG A 4 -3.64 -21.45 -5.25
CA ARG A 4 -2.75 -20.40 -4.70
C ARG A 4 -3.55 -19.15 -4.30
N LYS A 5 -4.50 -18.71 -5.14
CA LYS A 5 -5.42 -17.60 -4.82
C LYS A 5 -6.29 -17.90 -3.60
N ARG A 6 -6.86 -19.11 -3.48
CA ARG A 6 -7.63 -19.51 -2.29
C ARG A 6 -6.78 -19.56 -1.02
N LYS A 7 -5.52 -19.98 -1.11
CA LYS A 7 -4.60 -20.00 0.05
C LYS A 7 -4.24 -18.58 0.53
N ILE A 8 -4.07 -17.63 -0.38
CA ILE A 8 -3.81 -16.22 -0.06
C ILE A 8 -5.03 -15.57 0.62
N VAL A 9 -6.25 -15.84 0.12
CA VAL A 9 -7.50 -15.35 0.72
C VAL A 9 -7.74 -15.93 2.14
N LEU A 10 -7.36 -17.18 2.39
CA LEU A 10 -7.53 -17.83 3.70
C LEU A 10 -6.50 -17.40 4.76
N GLN A 11 -5.29 -16.97 4.35
CA GLN A 11 -4.24 -16.52 5.29
C GLN A 11 -4.45 -15.07 5.77
N ALA A 12 -5.18 -14.24 5.02
CA ALA A 12 -5.53 -12.88 5.42
C ALA A 12 -6.43 -12.83 6.68
N ALA A 13 -7.19 -13.90 6.94
CA ALA A 13 -8.03 -14.02 8.14
C ALA A 13 -7.26 -14.26 9.45
N GLN A 14 -5.96 -14.60 9.39
CA GLN A 14 -5.19 -15.04 10.57
C GLN A 14 -4.38 -13.93 11.29
N HIS A 15 -4.39 -12.68 10.83
CA HIS A 15 -3.55 -11.60 11.40
C HIS A 15 -4.30 -10.52 12.20
N GLY A 16 -5.60 -10.67 12.49
CA GLY A 16 -6.35 -9.65 13.23
C GLY A 16 -6.58 -8.34 12.46
N ALA A 17 -6.18 -8.29 11.18
CA ALA A 17 -6.74 -7.32 10.23
C ALA A 17 -8.22 -7.68 10.05
N THR A 18 -9.12 -6.80 10.48
CA THR A 18 -10.56 -7.08 10.38
C THR A 18 -11.11 -6.73 9.00
N LYS A 19 -10.36 -5.97 8.20
CA LYS A 19 -10.77 -5.47 6.88
C LYS A 19 -9.71 -5.77 5.81
N HIS A 20 -10.19 -6.19 4.64
CA HIS A 20 -9.35 -6.55 3.50
C HIS A 20 -8.40 -5.42 3.06
N VAL A 21 -8.86 -4.16 3.15
CA VAL A 21 -8.10 -2.96 2.78
C VAL A 21 -6.82 -2.77 3.59
N GLU A 22 -6.81 -3.11 4.89
CA GLU A 22 -5.65 -2.95 5.77
C GLU A 22 -4.53 -3.91 5.38
N VAL A 23 -4.90 -5.15 5.03
CA VAL A 23 -3.96 -6.18 4.55
C VAL A 23 -3.26 -5.72 3.29
N GLU A 24 -4.02 -5.22 2.31
CA GLU A 24 -3.44 -4.74 1.07
C GLU A 24 -2.60 -3.47 1.27
N ALA A 25 -2.96 -2.59 2.21
CA ALA A 25 -2.16 -1.43 2.55
C ALA A 25 -0.77 -1.84 3.09
N TRP A 26 -0.71 -2.87 3.95
CA TRP A 26 0.55 -3.42 4.43
C TRP A 26 1.37 -4.08 3.32
N ASN A 27 0.72 -4.73 2.34
CA ASN A 27 1.42 -5.32 1.19
C ASN A 27 2.22 -4.26 0.41
N GLY A 28 1.70 -3.05 0.24
CA GLY A 28 2.43 -1.94 -0.38
C GLY A 28 3.74 -1.61 0.34
N ILE A 29 3.73 -1.59 1.67
CA ILE A 29 4.94 -1.35 2.49
C ILE A 29 5.93 -2.50 2.33
N TYR A 30 5.47 -3.74 2.36
CA TYR A 30 6.37 -4.88 2.22
C TYR A 30 6.94 -5.00 0.81
N ALA A 31 6.18 -4.64 -0.23
CA ALA A 31 6.64 -4.63 -1.60
C ALA A 31 7.84 -3.69 -1.79
N ILE A 32 7.75 -2.45 -1.30
CA ILE A 32 8.87 -1.49 -1.40
C ILE A 32 10.06 -1.88 -0.52
N GLU A 33 9.82 -2.44 0.67
CA GLU A 33 10.89 -2.94 1.53
C GLU A 33 11.64 -4.10 0.88
N GLU A 34 10.92 -5.07 0.30
CA GLU A 34 11.52 -6.21 -0.37
C GLU A 34 12.25 -5.78 -1.65
N HIS A 35 11.65 -4.89 -2.45
CA HIS A 35 12.31 -4.32 -3.62
C HIS A 35 13.64 -3.69 -3.21
N ARG A 36 13.67 -2.81 -2.21
CA ARG A 36 14.91 -2.17 -1.73
C ARG A 36 15.92 -3.16 -1.16
N ARG A 37 15.47 -4.20 -0.46
CA ARG A 37 16.35 -5.29 0.01
C ARG A 37 17.00 -6.02 -1.17
N SER A 38 16.24 -6.32 -2.22
CA SER A 38 16.76 -6.95 -3.44
C SER A 38 17.83 -6.10 -4.15
N GLN A 39 17.78 -4.77 -3.98
CA GLN A 39 18.77 -3.82 -4.48
C GLN A 39 19.97 -3.62 -3.53
N GLY A 40 20.20 -4.53 -2.58
CA GLY A 40 21.34 -4.51 -1.66
C GLY A 40 21.13 -3.67 -0.39
N LYS A 41 19.94 -3.07 -0.18
CA LYS A 41 19.61 -2.34 1.06
C LYS A 41 19.05 -3.29 2.12
N THR A 42 19.82 -4.32 2.49
CA THR A 42 19.37 -5.48 3.29
C THR A 42 18.65 -5.14 4.60
N HIS A 43 19.04 -4.04 5.27
CA HIS A 43 18.44 -3.62 6.54
C HIS A 43 17.43 -2.46 6.41
N TRP A 44 17.15 -2.01 5.19
CA TRP A 44 16.26 -0.88 4.98
C TRP A 44 14.81 -1.26 5.28
N ARG A 45 14.11 -0.35 5.96
CA ARG A 45 12.67 -0.42 6.23
C ARG A 45 12.03 0.95 6.01
N ALA A 46 10.73 0.96 5.73
CA ALA A 46 9.93 2.17 5.60
C ALA A 46 9.63 2.79 6.99
N ASN A 47 10.68 3.09 7.76
CA ASN A 47 10.58 3.49 9.17
C ASN A 47 9.73 4.76 9.36
N TYR A 48 9.80 5.72 8.43
CA TYR A 48 8.95 6.90 8.47
C TYR A 48 7.46 6.54 8.36
N THR A 49 7.11 5.72 7.37
CA THR A 49 5.74 5.25 7.15
C THR A 49 5.24 4.41 8.33
N ARG A 50 6.05 3.47 8.82
CA ARG A 50 5.73 2.65 9.99
C ARG A 50 5.50 3.50 11.24
N ARG A 51 6.32 4.53 11.45
CA ARG A 51 6.13 5.48 12.55
C ARG A 51 4.86 6.32 12.37
N ALA A 52 4.54 6.76 11.15
CA ALA A 52 3.31 7.49 10.88
C ALA A 52 2.05 6.65 11.20
N ILE A 53 2.08 5.35 10.88
CA ILE A 53 1.02 4.40 11.23
C ILE A 53 0.95 4.21 12.76
N ALA A 54 2.09 3.99 13.41
CA ALA A 54 2.15 3.82 14.87
C ALA A 54 1.62 5.05 15.64
N ASN A 55 1.96 6.26 15.18
CA ASN A 55 1.47 7.51 15.75
C ASN A 55 -0.05 7.70 15.60
N ARG A 56 -0.70 6.93 14.73
CA ARG A 56 -2.17 6.89 14.53
C ARG A 56 -2.80 5.64 15.15
N ASN A 57 -2.22 5.11 16.24
CA ASN A 57 -2.69 3.89 16.90
C ASN A 57 -2.81 2.67 15.96
N GLY A 58 -1.98 2.60 14.92
CA GLY A 58 -2.01 1.51 13.95
C GLY A 58 -2.94 1.73 12.76
N ASP A 59 -3.59 2.90 12.63
CA ASP A 59 -4.48 3.20 11.51
C ASP A 59 -3.71 3.41 10.20
N ILE A 60 -3.61 2.32 9.43
CA ILE A 60 -2.96 2.32 8.13
C ILE A 60 -3.85 2.91 7.04
N VAL A 61 -5.18 2.80 7.13
CA VAL A 61 -6.10 3.32 6.10
C VAL A 61 -6.01 4.83 6.04
N SER A 62 -6.07 5.51 7.19
CA SER A 62 -5.86 6.97 7.25
C SER A 62 -4.46 7.38 6.79
N THR A 63 -3.44 6.55 7.06
CA THR A 63 -2.07 6.81 6.59
C THR A 63 -1.96 6.70 5.06
N VAL A 64 -2.64 5.73 4.45
CA VAL A 64 -2.76 5.61 3.00
C VAL A 64 -3.49 6.82 2.44
N ASP A 65 -4.64 7.18 3.01
CA ASP A 65 -5.44 8.32 2.57
C ASP A 65 -4.61 9.61 2.53
N ASP A 66 -3.94 9.93 3.65
CA ASP A 66 -3.07 11.10 3.77
C ASP A 66 -1.89 11.09 2.79
N THR A 67 -1.39 9.90 2.43
CA THR A 67 -0.24 9.77 1.53
C THR A 67 -0.67 9.93 0.08
N VAL A 68 -1.77 9.28 -0.30
CA VAL A 68 -2.31 9.35 -1.66
C VAL A 68 -2.90 10.73 -1.94
N SER A 69 -3.51 11.38 -0.96
CA SER A 69 -4.07 12.74 -1.07
C SER A 69 -3.06 13.87 -1.31
N ARG A 70 -1.76 13.60 -1.21
CA ARG A 70 -0.70 14.61 -1.46
C ARG A 70 -0.67 15.01 -2.93
N ALA A 71 -0.25 16.24 -3.24
CA ALA A 71 -0.13 16.67 -4.63
C ALA A 71 1.01 15.95 -5.36
N ALA A 72 2.16 15.76 -4.69
CA ALA A 72 3.29 15.04 -5.25
C ALA A 72 3.26 13.55 -4.86
N PRO A 73 3.56 12.63 -5.79
CA PRO A 73 3.76 11.23 -5.46
C PRO A 73 4.99 11.05 -4.56
N THR A 74 5.03 9.94 -3.83
CA THR A 74 6.22 9.60 -3.04
C THR A 74 7.29 8.95 -3.92
N ASP A 75 8.57 9.01 -3.52
CA ASP A 75 9.63 8.28 -4.24
C ASP A 75 9.33 6.78 -4.37
N GLY A 76 8.67 6.19 -3.36
CA GLY A 76 8.27 4.80 -3.38
C GLY A 76 7.22 4.48 -4.45
N PHE A 77 6.39 5.46 -4.85
CA PHE A 77 5.43 5.28 -5.94
C PHE A 77 6.17 5.05 -7.26
N GLN A 78 7.09 5.95 -7.62
CA GLN A 78 7.83 5.84 -8.88
C GLN A 78 8.71 4.59 -8.89
N GLU A 79 9.40 4.30 -7.77
CA GLU A 79 10.24 3.11 -7.65
C GLU A 79 9.45 1.81 -7.84
N MET A 80 8.20 1.75 -7.36
CA MET A 80 7.35 0.58 -7.55
C MET A 80 6.80 0.47 -8.98
N ILE A 81 6.51 1.58 -9.66
CA ILE A 81 6.17 1.59 -11.10
C ILE A 81 7.35 1.01 -11.89
N ASP A 82 8.55 1.57 -11.71
CA ASP A 82 9.75 1.17 -12.46
C ASP A 82 10.12 -0.30 -12.21
N ALA A 83 9.77 -0.83 -11.04
CA ALA A 83 9.97 -2.22 -10.66
C ALA A 83 8.86 -3.19 -11.11
N GLY A 84 7.80 -2.70 -11.77
CA GLY A 84 6.64 -3.52 -12.16
C GLY A 84 5.79 -4.02 -10.99
N LEU A 85 5.81 -3.30 -9.87
CA LEU A 85 5.09 -3.62 -8.62
C LEU A 85 3.80 -2.80 -8.48
N GLU A 86 3.23 -2.38 -9.61
CA GLU A 86 2.02 -1.54 -9.71
C GLU A 86 0.84 -2.09 -8.91
N GLU A 87 0.66 -3.41 -8.86
CA GLU A 87 -0.46 -4.05 -8.17
C GLU A 87 -0.50 -3.78 -6.64
N PHE A 88 0.66 -3.44 -6.07
CA PHE A 88 0.86 -3.14 -4.65
C PHE A 88 0.83 -1.63 -4.33
N LEU A 89 0.67 -0.78 -5.34
CA LEU A 89 0.56 0.66 -5.12
C LEU A 89 -0.66 1.00 -4.27
N TRP A 90 -0.48 1.98 -3.41
CA TRP A 90 -1.57 2.53 -2.60
C TRP A 90 -2.62 3.24 -3.45
N GLU A 91 -2.26 3.81 -4.59
CA GLU A 91 -3.18 4.37 -5.57
C GLU A 91 -4.12 3.29 -6.10
N ARG A 92 -3.60 2.11 -6.46
CA ARG A 92 -4.41 0.97 -6.89
C ARG A 92 -5.32 0.48 -5.77
N LEU A 93 -4.82 0.44 -4.54
CA LEU A 93 -5.61 0.11 -3.36
C LEU A 93 -6.80 1.07 -3.19
N VAL A 94 -6.55 2.38 -3.29
CA VAL A 94 -7.58 3.42 -3.15
C VAL A 94 -8.68 3.23 -4.20
N LEU A 95 -8.31 2.94 -5.46
CA LEU A 95 -9.30 2.71 -6.51
C LEU A 95 -10.05 1.38 -6.37
N ARG A 96 -9.47 0.38 -5.71
CA ARG A 96 -10.13 -0.91 -5.40
C ARG A 96 -11.14 -0.81 -4.25
N PHE A 97 -10.91 0.05 -3.26
CA PHE A 97 -11.78 0.23 -2.10
C PHE A 97 -12.17 1.71 -1.89
N PRO A 98 -12.77 2.38 -2.89
CA PRO A 98 -13.00 3.81 -2.86
C PRO A 98 -13.88 4.24 -1.67
N GLU A 99 -14.73 3.38 -1.15
CA GLU A 99 -15.58 3.65 0.01
C GLU A 99 -14.84 3.77 1.34
N GLN A 100 -13.56 3.38 1.39
CA GLN A 100 -12.70 3.50 2.58
C GLN A 100 -11.85 4.78 2.59
N PHE A 101 -11.85 5.54 1.49
CA PHE A 101 -10.94 6.67 1.30
C PHE A 101 -11.69 7.96 0.96
N SER A 102 -11.04 9.09 1.20
CA SER A 102 -11.55 10.40 0.86
C SER A 102 -11.62 10.59 -0.65
N SER A 103 -12.56 11.43 -1.10
CA SER A 103 -12.67 11.82 -2.52
C SER A 103 -11.36 12.38 -3.07
N ARG A 104 -10.57 13.05 -2.20
CA ARG A 104 -9.25 13.59 -2.55
C ARG A 104 -8.24 12.48 -2.85
N ALA A 105 -8.17 11.45 -2.02
CA ALA A 105 -7.29 10.31 -2.27
C ALA A 105 -7.68 9.61 -3.58
N ILE A 106 -8.99 9.42 -3.83
CA ILE A 106 -9.50 8.80 -5.07
C ILE A 106 -9.10 9.64 -6.30
N GLU A 107 -9.32 10.95 -6.26
CA GLU A 107 -8.97 11.86 -7.36
C GLU A 107 -7.46 11.83 -7.65
N GLN A 108 -6.62 11.89 -6.62
CA GLN A 108 -5.17 11.83 -6.79
C GLN A 108 -4.71 10.47 -7.31
N ALA A 109 -5.30 9.36 -6.85
CA ALA A 109 -4.99 8.04 -7.36
C ALA A 109 -5.30 7.91 -8.85
N ARG A 110 -6.46 8.41 -9.29
CA ARG A 110 -6.86 8.51 -10.70
C ARG A 110 -5.88 9.32 -11.54
N LEU A 111 -5.56 10.53 -11.09
CA LEU A 111 -4.60 11.41 -11.76
C LEU A 111 -3.22 10.76 -11.92
N ARG A 112 -2.70 10.09 -10.89
CA ARG A 112 -1.39 9.43 -10.93
C ARG A 112 -1.35 8.21 -11.84
N LEU A 113 -2.46 7.46 -11.89
CA LEU A 113 -2.56 6.24 -12.70
C LEU A 113 -3.08 6.50 -14.13
N ASN A 114 -3.41 7.75 -14.46
CA ASN A 114 -4.06 8.16 -15.71
C ASN A 114 -5.39 7.43 -15.98
N GLU A 115 -6.23 7.30 -14.94
CA GLU A 115 -7.60 6.74 -15.01
C GLU A 115 -8.67 7.81 -14.75
#